data_AF-A0A1F8ED92-F1
#
_entry.id   AF-A0A1F8ED92-F1
#
_cell.length_a   1.000
_cell.length_b   1.000
_cell.length_c   1.000
_cell.angle_alpha   90.00
_cell.angle_beta   90.00
_cell.angle_gamma   90.00
#
_symmetry.space_group_name_H-M   'P 1'
#
loop_
_entity.id
_entity.type
_entity.pdbx_description
1 polymer ?
#
loop_
_entity_poly.entity_id
_entity_poly.type
_entity_poly.pdbx_seq_one_letter_code
_entity_poly.pdbx_strand_id
1 'polypeptide(L)'
;MAVNSFSVRGHELIRTALAAAGITSDGGTVNYLSRFVGAAGTSQVIGQSIIYDNGTNVGIGPTPPDIKLHISAPGGGGIKFDDTNNTNAWWIRPNGNGAQFVIGNMDNTSDANIKLIMDYSGNVGIGMAPDHDLVVKQKSSSHTNGGIALYRVNGTSKSSLLQGDDNNAYIWNHSSSGGIRFVAGNDITQAKVIFLNSAGDVGIGTNAPGAKLEVSGAMKLTPLSGNPSGLTSGMMWMVQ
;
A
#
# COMPACT_ATOMS: atom_id res chain seq x y z
N MET A 1 -14.72 68.67 36.19
CA MET A 1 -15.00 67.29 35.73
C MET A 1 -13.67 66.63 35.41
N ALA A 2 -13.15 65.84 36.34
CA ALA A 2 -11.95 65.05 36.10
C ALA A 2 -12.35 63.80 35.33
N VAL A 3 -12.02 63.75 34.04
CA VAL A 3 -12.02 62.49 33.31
C VAL A 3 -10.79 61.75 33.83
N ASN A 4 -11.01 60.81 34.75
CA ASN A 4 -9.99 59.85 35.14
C ASN A 4 -9.69 59.00 33.91
N SER A 5 -8.76 59.46 33.07
CA SER A 5 -8.07 58.61 32.12
C SER A 5 -7.38 57.53 32.95
N PHE A 6 -7.84 56.29 32.83
CA PHE A 6 -7.24 55.12 33.45
C PHE A 6 -5.86 54.89 32.83
N SER A 7 -4.88 55.73 33.15
CA SER A 7 -3.47 55.52 32.82
C SER A 7 -2.91 54.57 33.88
N VAL A 8 -3.11 53.28 33.66
CA VAL A 8 -2.60 52.26 34.58
C VAL A 8 -1.09 52.27 34.49
N ARG A 9 -0.42 52.85 35.51
CA ARG A 9 1.02 52.66 35.75
C ARG A 9 1.41 51.17 35.77
N GLY A 10 0.44 50.27 35.95
CA GLY A 10 0.59 48.82 35.82
C GLY A 10 0.91 48.30 34.41
N HIS A 11 0.58 48.99 33.31
CA HIS A 11 0.97 48.53 31.96
C HIS A 11 2.50 48.60 31.78
N GLU A 12 3.11 49.70 32.19
CA GLU A 12 4.56 49.86 32.17
C GLU A 12 5.22 48.95 33.21
N LEU A 13 4.62 48.75 34.39
CA LEU A 13 5.14 47.80 35.39
C LEU A 13 5.05 46.34 34.94
N ILE A 14 3.99 45.93 34.26
CA ILE A 14 3.86 44.56 33.73
C ILE A 14 4.85 44.36 32.58
N ARG A 15 5.01 45.33 31.68
CA ARG A 15 6.04 45.27 30.62
C ARG A 15 7.46 45.26 31.19
N THR A 16 7.73 46.09 32.20
CA THR A 16 9.04 46.17 32.86
C THR A 16 9.32 44.91 33.70
N ALA A 17 8.32 44.35 34.37
CA ALA A 17 8.44 43.10 35.13
C ALA A 17 8.58 41.87 34.22
N LEU A 18 7.86 41.83 33.09
CA LEU A 18 8.06 40.80 32.05
C LEU A 18 9.47 40.89 31.47
N ALA A 19 9.92 42.09 31.08
CA ALA A 19 11.28 42.30 30.57
C ALA A 19 12.36 41.97 31.61
N ALA A 20 12.16 42.31 32.89
CA ALA A 20 13.06 41.95 34.00
C ALA A 20 13.07 40.45 34.33
N ALA A 21 11.97 39.74 34.03
CA ALA A 21 11.88 38.28 34.09
C ALA A 21 12.37 37.60 32.79
N GLY A 22 12.91 38.35 31.82
CA GLY A 22 13.41 37.82 30.54
C GLY A 22 12.31 37.47 29.53
N ILE A 23 11.07 37.88 29.77
CA ILE A 23 9.92 37.72 28.88
C ILE A 23 9.78 39.02 28.07
N THR A 24 10.69 39.26 27.14
CA THR A 24 10.57 40.33 26.16
C THR A 24 9.68 39.85 25.02
N SER A 25 8.69 40.67 24.63
CA SER A 25 7.79 40.37 23.50
C SER A 25 8.48 40.48 22.14
N ASP A 26 9.81 40.42 22.08
CA ASP A 26 10.63 40.62 20.89
C ASP A 26 10.95 39.31 20.15
N GLY A 27 10.58 38.15 20.72
CA GLY A 27 10.93 36.84 20.19
C GLY A 27 9.86 36.12 19.37
N GLY A 28 8.68 36.69 19.14
CA GLY A 28 7.55 36.03 18.45
C GLY A 28 7.42 36.43 16.99
N THR A 29 7.42 35.47 16.06
CA THR A 29 7.04 35.71 14.67
C THR A 29 5.52 35.61 14.55
N VAL A 30 4.90 36.52 13.79
CA VAL A 30 3.45 36.50 13.52
C VAL A 30 3.01 35.10 13.07
N ASN A 31 1.85 34.67 13.55
CA ASN A 31 1.22 33.37 13.27
C ASN A 31 1.94 32.13 13.83
N TYR A 32 3.12 32.25 14.43
CA TYR A 32 3.74 31.13 15.15
C TYR A 32 3.25 31.07 16.59
N LEU A 33 2.90 29.87 17.06
CA LEU A 33 2.51 29.66 18.45
C LEU A 33 3.72 29.84 19.39
N SER A 34 3.49 30.43 20.57
CA SER A 34 4.51 30.55 21.62
C SER A 34 4.93 29.16 22.14
N ARG A 35 6.22 28.98 22.41
CA ARG A 35 6.79 27.73 22.97
C ARG A 35 7.89 28.06 23.97
N PHE A 36 7.93 27.36 25.11
CA PHE A 36 9.09 27.44 26.01
C PHE A 36 10.31 26.80 25.34
N VAL A 37 11.42 27.53 25.28
CA VAL A 37 12.68 27.08 24.67
C VAL A 37 13.82 27.14 25.69
N GLY A 38 14.79 26.23 25.56
CA GLY A 38 15.89 26.06 26.51
C GLY A 38 16.01 24.62 27.02
N ALA A 39 17.12 24.30 27.69
CA ALA A 39 17.34 22.96 28.26
C ALA A 39 16.55 22.77 29.57
N ALA A 40 16.09 21.54 29.82
CA ALA A 40 15.44 21.20 31.09
C ALA A 40 16.37 21.52 32.27
N GLY A 41 15.85 22.23 33.28
CA GLY A 41 16.62 22.64 34.47
C GLY A 41 17.45 23.93 34.32
N THR A 42 17.40 24.61 33.16
CA THR A 42 17.98 25.95 32.96
C THR A 42 16.88 27.02 32.87
N SER A 43 17.27 28.30 32.73
CA SER A 43 16.31 29.39 32.49
C SER A 43 15.63 29.17 31.13
N GLN A 44 14.37 28.73 31.15
CA GLN A 44 13.52 28.60 29.96
C GLN A 44 13.00 29.98 29.57
N VAL A 45 13.09 30.31 28.28
CA VAL A 45 12.54 31.56 27.73
C VAL A 45 11.37 31.28 26.81
N ILE A 46 10.55 32.28 26.50
CA ILE A 46 9.51 32.16 25.49
C ILE A 46 10.15 32.33 24.11
N GLY A 47 10.03 31.31 23.26
CA GLY A 47 10.42 31.34 21.86
C GLY A 47 9.27 30.89 20.94
N GLN A 48 9.63 30.49 19.72
CA GLN A 48 8.66 30.14 18.67
C GLN A 48 8.49 28.62 18.54
N SER A 49 7.25 28.19 18.32
CA SER A 49 6.92 26.83 17.90
C SER A 49 7.25 26.64 16.41
N ILE A 50 7.24 25.39 15.96
CA ILE A 50 7.19 25.03 14.54
C ILE A 50 5.76 25.02 14.00
N ILE A 51 4.77 25.23 14.87
CA ILE A 51 3.35 25.28 14.52
C ILE A 51 3.00 26.72 14.12
N TYR A 52 2.51 26.86 12.90
CA TYR A 52 2.05 28.10 12.31
C TYR A 52 0.53 28.07 12.14
N ASP A 53 -0.18 29.11 12.54
CA ASP A 53 -1.63 29.25 12.39
C ASP A 53 -1.93 30.64 11.84
N ASN A 54 -2.43 30.72 10.60
CA ASN A 54 -2.83 31.99 9.97
C ASN A 54 -4.32 32.34 10.17
N GLY A 55 -5.00 31.67 11.10
CA GLY A 55 -6.43 31.79 11.34
C GLY A 55 -7.30 31.04 10.30
N THR A 56 -6.69 30.47 9.26
CA THR A 56 -7.38 29.68 8.22
C THR A 56 -6.85 28.25 8.10
N ASN A 57 -5.53 28.07 8.20
CA ASN A 57 -4.78 26.85 8.01
C ASN A 57 -3.70 26.72 9.10
N VAL A 58 -3.40 25.49 9.51
CA VAL A 58 -2.33 25.18 10.45
C VAL A 58 -1.18 24.46 9.72
N GLY A 59 0.03 24.95 9.92
CA GLY A 59 1.27 24.38 9.39
C GLY A 59 2.15 23.82 10.49
N ILE A 60 2.88 22.73 10.21
CA ILE A 60 3.98 22.26 11.06
C ILE A 60 5.23 22.21 10.17
N GLY A 61 6.19 23.11 10.40
CA GLY A 61 7.40 23.22 9.58
C GLY A 61 7.78 24.65 9.23
N PRO A 62 8.84 24.84 8.43
CA PRO A 62 9.36 26.17 8.10
C PRO A 62 8.60 26.86 6.95
N THR A 63 7.72 26.17 6.21
CA THR A 63 6.97 26.76 5.08
C THR A 63 5.56 27.14 5.48
N PRO A 64 5.02 28.29 5.02
CA PRO A 64 3.62 28.64 5.25
C PRO A 64 2.63 27.57 4.74
N PRO A 65 1.52 27.31 5.45
CA PRO A 65 0.51 26.33 5.05
C PRO A 65 -0.39 26.84 3.93
N ASP A 66 -0.43 26.11 2.82
CA ASP A 66 -1.30 26.34 1.66
C ASP A 66 -2.60 25.52 1.71
N ILE A 67 -2.65 24.49 2.57
CA ILE A 67 -3.84 23.68 2.89
C ILE A 67 -4.14 23.67 4.38
N LYS A 68 -5.32 23.20 4.78
CA LYS A 68 -5.84 23.25 6.17
C LYS A 68 -4.87 22.68 7.22
N LEU A 69 -4.20 21.59 6.88
CA LEU A 69 -3.11 21.01 7.67
C LEU A 69 -1.94 20.72 6.72
N HIS A 70 -0.89 21.54 6.77
CA HIS A 70 0.33 21.36 5.97
C HIS A 70 1.48 20.96 6.89
N ILE A 71 2.06 19.78 6.70
CA ILE A 71 3.26 19.34 7.43
C ILE A 71 4.43 19.32 6.46
N SER A 72 5.46 20.12 6.71
CA SER A 72 6.66 20.21 5.87
C SER A 72 7.94 20.05 6.67
N ALA A 73 8.89 19.31 6.11
CA ALA A 73 10.22 19.12 6.66
C ALA A 73 11.21 18.89 5.51
N PRO A 74 12.51 19.21 5.67
CA PRO A 74 13.55 18.79 4.74
C PRO A 74 13.48 17.27 4.52
N GLY A 75 13.29 16.82 3.27
CA GLY A 75 13.14 15.40 2.92
C GLY A 75 11.71 14.85 2.99
N GLY A 76 10.72 15.68 3.34
CA GLY A 76 9.30 15.30 3.38
C GLY A 76 8.71 15.29 4.79
N GLY A 77 7.66 16.07 5.01
CA GLY A 77 6.89 16.07 6.27
C GLY A 77 5.85 14.95 6.30
N GLY A 78 5.54 14.40 7.48
CA GLY A 78 4.56 13.33 7.61
C GLY A 78 3.99 13.17 9.00
N ILE A 79 3.00 12.28 9.12
CA ILE A 79 2.34 11.94 10.39
C ILE A 79 2.84 10.57 10.83
N LYS A 80 3.24 10.47 12.09
CA LYS A 80 3.69 9.23 12.74
C LYS A 80 2.69 8.78 13.79
N PHE A 81 2.37 7.50 13.80
CA PHE A 81 1.67 6.80 14.88
C PHE A 81 2.63 5.76 15.46
N ASP A 82 2.83 5.74 16.78
CA ASP A 82 3.77 4.82 17.47
C ASP A 82 3.29 4.53 18.89
N ASP A 83 3.67 3.38 19.44
CA ASP A 83 3.34 2.94 20.80
C ASP A 83 4.44 3.38 21.77
N THR A 84 5.71 3.00 21.53
CA THR A 84 6.81 3.35 22.47
C THR A 84 8.23 3.42 21.87
N ASN A 85 8.57 2.64 20.83
CA ASN A 85 9.99 2.41 20.47
C ASN A 85 10.30 2.44 18.96
N ASN A 86 9.52 3.15 18.13
CA ASN A 86 9.63 3.18 16.66
C ASN A 86 9.44 1.82 15.95
N THR A 87 9.45 0.70 16.68
CA THR A 87 9.38 -0.67 16.13
C THR A 87 7.98 -1.07 15.68
N ASN A 88 6.94 -0.41 16.21
CA ASN A 88 5.55 -0.58 15.79
C ASN A 88 5.00 0.72 15.19
N ALA A 89 5.87 1.57 14.68
CA ALA A 89 5.46 2.83 14.10
C ALA A 89 4.86 2.65 12.70
N TRP A 90 3.83 3.44 12.42
CA TRP A 90 3.24 3.59 11.10
C TRP A 90 3.26 5.06 10.72
N TRP A 91 3.69 5.36 9.49
CA TRP A 91 3.70 6.72 8.97
C TRP A 91 2.77 6.89 7.78
N ILE A 92 2.37 8.14 7.58
CA ILE A 92 1.90 8.69 6.32
C ILE A 92 2.87 9.82 5.96
N ARG A 93 3.72 9.59 4.96
CA ARG A 93 4.73 10.57 4.51
C ARG A 93 5.12 10.36 3.05
N PRO A 94 5.57 11.40 2.34
CA PRO A 94 6.34 11.23 1.12
C PRO A 94 7.71 10.61 1.47
N ASN A 95 8.26 9.82 0.54
CA ASN A 95 9.63 9.31 0.63
C ASN A 95 10.47 10.05 -0.40
N GLY A 96 11.60 10.63 0.01
CA GLY A 96 12.50 11.44 -0.83
C GLY A 96 13.03 10.74 -2.10
N ASN A 97 12.78 9.44 -2.27
CA ASN A 97 13.13 8.64 -3.45
C ASN A 97 11.97 8.51 -4.47
N GLY A 98 11.12 9.53 -4.61
CA GLY A 98 10.07 9.55 -5.63
C GLY A 98 8.75 8.86 -5.25
N ALA A 99 8.56 8.44 -4.00
CA ALA A 99 7.25 7.98 -3.55
C ALA A 99 6.44 9.08 -2.87
N GLN A 100 5.21 9.27 -3.35
CA GLN A 100 4.29 10.30 -2.85
C GLN A 100 3.54 9.86 -1.60
N PHE A 101 3.28 8.56 -1.46
CA PHE A 101 2.54 8.00 -0.33
C PHE A 101 3.13 6.68 0.11
N VAL A 102 3.44 6.55 1.39
CA VAL A 102 3.95 5.32 2.00
C VAL A 102 3.18 5.03 3.27
N ILE A 103 2.77 3.76 3.42
CA ILE A 103 2.36 3.14 4.68
C ILE A 103 3.37 2.03 4.99
N GLY A 104 4.12 2.12 6.10
CA GLY A 104 5.16 1.14 6.45
C GLY A 104 5.87 1.39 7.79
N ASN A 105 6.81 0.49 8.13
CA ASN A 105 7.58 0.46 9.38
C ASN A 105 9.09 0.64 9.10
N MET A 106 9.81 1.45 9.87
CA MET A 106 11.18 2.01 9.66
C MET A 106 11.52 2.74 8.33
N ASP A 107 12.61 3.55 8.38
CA ASP A 107 13.10 4.43 7.31
C ASP A 107 13.45 3.68 6.01
N ASN A 108 13.06 4.29 4.90
CA ASN A 108 12.53 3.61 3.74
C ASN A 108 13.52 3.58 2.57
N THR A 109 14.34 2.51 2.49
CA THR A 109 15.14 2.20 1.29
C THR A 109 15.23 0.69 0.96
N SER A 110 14.69 -0.20 1.79
CA SER A 110 14.68 -1.64 1.54
C SER A 110 13.28 -2.23 1.59
N ASP A 111 12.95 -3.12 0.66
CA ASP A 111 11.61 -3.72 0.51
C ASP A 111 11.09 -4.44 1.76
N ALA A 112 11.95 -4.75 2.74
CA ALA A 112 11.58 -5.44 3.97
C ALA A 112 10.50 -4.68 4.79
N ASN A 113 10.39 -3.38 4.56
CA ASN A 113 9.71 -2.43 5.44
C ASN A 113 8.51 -1.70 4.78
N ILE A 114 8.39 -1.78 3.46
CA ILE A 114 7.27 -1.24 2.69
C ILE A 114 6.04 -2.12 2.93
N LYS A 115 4.89 -1.53 3.29
CA LYS A 115 3.59 -2.25 3.29
C LYS A 115 2.75 -1.83 2.09
N LEU A 116 2.62 -0.53 1.85
CA LEU A 116 2.02 0.03 0.65
C LEU A 116 2.76 1.32 0.25
N ILE A 117 3.02 1.49 -1.04
CA ILE A 117 3.73 2.63 -1.62
C ILE A 117 3.03 3.06 -2.91
N MET A 118 2.95 4.37 -3.15
CA MET A 118 2.59 4.95 -4.44
C MET A 118 3.74 5.86 -4.90
N ASP A 119 4.22 5.65 -6.13
CA ASP A 119 5.27 6.49 -6.72
C ASP A 119 4.72 7.77 -7.37
N TYR A 120 5.61 8.65 -7.83
CA TYR A 120 5.25 9.89 -8.52
C TYR A 120 4.59 9.68 -9.89
N SER A 121 4.68 8.47 -10.44
CA SER A 121 4.04 8.07 -11.70
C SER A 121 2.65 7.46 -11.48
N GLY A 122 2.23 7.29 -10.22
CA GLY A 122 0.95 6.70 -9.85
C GLY A 122 0.98 5.18 -9.70
N ASN A 123 2.14 4.55 -9.80
CA ASN A 123 2.28 3.11 -9.66
C ASN A 123 2.20 2.70 -8.19
N VAL A 124 1.62 1.54 -7.92
CA VAL A 124 1.38 1.05 -6.56
C VAL A 124 2.19 -0.21 -6.27
N GLY A 125 2.89 -0.21 -5.15
CA GLY A 125 3.63 -1.34 -4.64
C GLY A 125 3.04 -1.81 -3.31
N ILE A 126 2.86 -3.13 -3.15
CA ILE A 126 2.49 -3.75 -1.87
C ILE A 126 3.64 -4.68 -1.47
N GLY A 127 4.37 -4.34 -0.41
CA GLY A 127 5.54 -5.12 0.04
C GLY A 127 6.85 -4.89 -0.74
N MET A 128 6.88 -3.97 -1.71
CA MET A 128 8.02 -3.66 -2.60
C MET A 128 7.86 -2.26 -3.17
N ALA A 129 8.96 -1.63 -3.58
CA ALA A 129 8.89 -0.46 -4.49
C ALA A 129 8.24 -0.82 -5.84
N PRO A 130 7.44 0.08 -6.46
CA PRO A 130 6.84 -0.19 -7.77
C PRO A 130 7.88 -0.24 -8.87
N ASP A 131 7.87 -1.30 -9.68
CA ASP A 131 8.58 -1.41 -10.96
C ASP A 131 7.62 -1.53 -12.17
N HIS A 132 6.32 -1.61 -11.88
CA HIS A 132 5.18 -1.65 -12.80
C HIS A 132 3.98 -0.96 -12.15
N ASP A 133 2.91 -0.68 -12.91
CA ASP A 133 1.68 -0.02 -12.45
C ASP A 133 1.12 -0.56 -11.13
N LEU A 134 1.12 -1.88 -10.95
CA LEU A 134 0.81 -2.54 -9.68
C LEU A 134 1.73 -3.73 -9.47
N VAL A 135 2.56 -3.68 -8.44
CA VAL A 135 3.39 -4.82 -8.00
C VAL A 135 3.00 -5.23 -6.59
N VAL A 136 2.87 -6.53 -6.36
CA VAL A 136 2.60 -7.11 -5.05
C VAL A 136 3.67 -8.15 -4.75
N LYS A 137 4.56 -7.85 -3.80
CA LYS A 137 5.60 -8.79 -3.39
C LYS A 137 5.03 -9.82 -2.44
N GLN A 138 5.30 -11.06 -2.77
CA GLN A 138 4.96 -12.21 -1.95
C GLN A 138 5.72 -12.17 -0.60
N LYS A 139 5.00 -12.44 0.50
CA LYS A 139 5.50 -12.35 1.89
C LYS A 139 6.65 -13.32 2.23
N SER A 140 6.86 -14.38 1.44
CA SER A 140 7.85 -15.43 1.70
C SER A 140 8.37 -16.02 0.39
N SER A 141 9.66 -16.35 0.30
CA SER A 141 10.22 -17.13 -0.82
C SER A 141 9.62 -18.55 -0.95
N SER A 142 8.84 -19.00 0.04
CA SER A 142 8.06 -20.24 -0.04
C SER A 142 6.72 -20.00 -0.75
N HIS A 143 6.50 -20.73 -1.84
CA HIS A 143 5.31 -20.64 -2.69
C HIS A 143 3.99 -20.99 -2.00
N THR A 144 4.02 -21.53 -0.78
CA THR A 144 2.81 -21.99 -0.05
C THR A 144 1.92 -20.86 0.45
N ASN A 145 2.45 -19.63 0.54
CA ASN A 145 1.75 -18.44 1.04
C ASN A 145 1.94 -17.21 0.13
N GLY A 146 2.26 -17.44 -1.14
CA GLY A 146 2.61 -16.41 -2.11
C GLY A 146 1.53 -16.02 -3.11
N GLY A 147 1.51 -14.75 -3.51
CA GLY A 147 0.62 -14.22 -4.56
C GLY A 147 -0.52 -13.34 -4.05
N ILE A 148 -1.28 -12.79 -4.99
CA ILE A 148 -2.49 -12.01 -4.70
C ILE A 148 -3.62 -12.99 -4.38
N ALA A 149 -3.89 -13.19 -3.09
CA ALA A 149 -5.00 -14.02 -2.64
C ALA A 149 -6.31 -13.22 -2.69
N LEU A 150 -7.29 -13.71 -3.46
CA LEU A 150 -8.68 -13.26 -3.35
C LEU A 150 -9.44 -14.24 -2.47
N TYR A 151 -10.03 -13.73 -1.38
CA TYR A 151 -10.88 -14.52 -0.50
C TYR A 151 -12.34 -14.42 -0.93
N ARG A 152 -13.03 -15.58 -1.02
CA ARG A 152 -14.49 -15.60 -0.91
C ARG A 152 -14.82 -15.71 0.57
N VAL A 153 -15.63 -14.78 1.07
CA VAL A 153 -16.04 -14.70 2.49
C VAL A 153 -16.57 -16.08 2.92
N ASN A 154 -15.96 -16.71 3.94
CA ASN A 154 -16.22 -18.06 4.49
C ASN A 154 -15.54 -19.30 3.84
N GLY A 155 -14.23 -19.26 3.55
CA GLY A 155 -13.48 -20.48 3.18
C GLY A 155 -12.03 -20.49 3.65
N THR A 156 -11.54 -21.66 4.09
CA THR A 156 -10.12 -21.95 4.38
C THR A 156 -9.24 -22.07 3.13
N SER A 157 -9.85 -22.06 1.94
CA SER A 157 -9.14 -22.23 0.66
C SER A 157 -8.73 -20.89 0.06
N LYS A 158 -7.44 -20.77 -0.30
CA LYS A 158 -6.87 -19.60 -0.98
C LYS A 158 -6.97 -19.79 -2.49
N SER A 159 -7.52 -18.82 -3.22
CA SER A 159 -7.39 -18.75 -4.69
C SER A 159 -6.39 -17.64 -5.02
N SER A 160 -5.19 -18.02 -5.47
CA SER A 160 -4.19 -17.09 -6.00
C SER A 160 -4.48 -16.90 -7.49
N LEU A 161 -4.64 -15.66 -7.96
CA LEU A 161 -4.93 -15.43 -9.39
C LEU A 161 -3.66 -15.33 -10.24
N LEU A 162 -2.55 -14.90 -9.66
CA LEU A 162 -1.25 -14.74 -10.33
C LEU A 162 -0.15 -15.04 -9.31
N GLN A 163 0.63 -16.10 -9.57
CA GLN A 163 1.87 -16.41 -8.86
C GLN A 163 2.92 -16.80 -9.90
N GLY A 164 4.18 -16.45 -9.71
CA GLY A 164 5.25 -16.81 -10.64
C GLY A 164 6.55 -17.13 -9.93
N ASP A 165 7.46 -17.77 -10.65
CA ASP A 165 8.89 -17.80 -10.31
C ASP A 165 9.66 -16.90 -11.29
N ASP A 166 10.99 -16.95 -11.25
CA ASP A 166 11.85 -16.13 -12.11
C ASP A 166 11.64 -16.38 -13.62
N ASN A 167 11.04 -17.52 -14.00
CA ASN A 167 10.92 -17.97 -15.38
C ASN A 167 9.47 -18.15 -15.87
N ASN A 168 8.51 -18.38 -14.96
CA ASN A 168 7.14 -18.79 -15.33
C ASN A 168 6.08 -18.03 -14.53
N ALA A 169 5.01 -17.65 -15.21
CA ALA A 169 3.77 -17.21 -14.59
C ALA A 169 2.76 -18.37 -14.51
N TYR A 170 2.14 -18.51 -13.35
CA TYR A 170 1.20 -19.58 -13.02
C TYR A 170 -0.18 -19.02 -12.65
N ILE A 171 -1.21 -19.73 -13.11
CA ILE A 171 -2.54 -19.73 -12.50
C ILE A 171 -2.57 -20.96 -11.61
N TRP A 172 -2.73 -20.81 -10.28
CA TRP A 172 -2.60 -21.93 -9.35
C TRP A 172 -3.72 -21.98 -8.32
N ASN A 173 -4.32 -23.16 -8.18
CA ASN A 173 -5.21 -23.51 -7.08
C ASN A 173 -4.43 -24.23 -5.94
N HIS A 174 -4.28 -23.60 -4.77
CA HIS A 174 -3.61 -24.18 -3.60
C HIS A 174 -4.58 -25.01 -2.72
N SER A 175 -5.44 -25.81 -3.36
CA SER A 175 -6.30 -26.80 -2.70
C SER A 175 -5.80 -28.21 -3.03
N SER A 176 -5.80 -29.10 -2.04
CA SER A 176 -5.47 -30.51 -2.25
C SER A 176 -6.54 -31.29 -3.02
N SER A 177 -7.76 -30.75 -3.10
CA SER A 177 -8.90 -31.38 -3.77
C SER A 177 -9.53 -30.52 -4.88
N GLY A 178 -9.13 -29.25 -4.97
CA GLY A 178 -9.63 -28.29 -5.95
C GLY A 178 -8.86 -28.35 -7.28
N GLY A 179 -9.27 -27.50 -8.22
CA GLY A 179 -8.62 -27.38 -9.51
C GLY A 179 -8.96 -26.05 -10.18
N ILE A 180 -8.48 -25.83 -11.39
CA ILE A 180 -8.67 -24.59 -12.14
C ILE A 180 -9.87 -24.77 -13.08
N ARG A 181 -10.82 -23.84 -13.03
CA ARG A 181 -12.04 -23.86 -13.85
C ARG A 181 -12.12 -22.61 -14.72
N PHE A 182 -12.34 -22.82 -16.01
CA PHE A 182 -12.72 -21.78 -16.95
C PHE A 182 -14.20 -21.98 -17.26
N VAL A 183 -15.04 -21.01 -16.89
CA VAL A 183 -16.51 -21.11 -16.95
C VAL A 183 -17.05 -20.08 -17.93
N ALA A 184 -18.02 -20.46 -18.76
CA ALA A 184 -18.75 -19.54 -19.63
C ALA A 184 -20.10 -19.09 -19.01
N GLY A 185 -20.27 -17.78 -18.84
CA GLY A 185 -21.47 -17.20 -18.22
C GLY A 185 -21.48 -17.28 -16.69
N ASN A 186 -22.65 -17.06 -16.07
CA ASN A 186 -22.81 -17.07 -14.61
C ASN A 186 -23.07 -18.47 -14.02
N ASP A 187 -22.88 -19.51 -14.84
CA ASP A 187 -23.29 -20.88 -14.55
C ASP A 187 -22.06 -21.76 -14.31
N ILE A 188 -21.72 -21.95 -13.03
CA ILE A 188 -20.54 -22.74 -12.59
C ILE A 188 -20.78 -24.25 -12.60
N THR A 189 -21.86 -24.72 -13.23
CA THR A 189 -22.19 -26.15 -13.32
C THR A 189 -21.39 -26.86 -14.42
N GLN A 190 -21.32 -28.20 -14.35
CA GLN A 190 -20.38 -29.05 -15.09
C GLN A 190 -20.37 -28.85 -16.63
N ALA A 191 -21.51 -28.46 -17.21
CA ALA A 191 -21.71 -28.46 -18.66
C ALA A 191 -20.96 -27.36 -19.43
N LYS A 192 -20.41 -26.34 -18.74
CA LYS A 192 -19.80 -25.15 -19.39
C LYS A 192 -18.37 -24.87 -18.93
N VAL A 193 -17.66 -25.91 -18.51
CA VAL A 193 -16.38 -25.76 -17.82
C VAL A 193 -15.26 -26.49 -18.56
N ILE A 194 -14.14 -25.81 -18.75
CA ILE A 194 -12.83 -26.48 -18.86
C ILE A 194 -12.29 -26.59 -17.45
N PHE A 195 -12.02 -27.81 -16.99
CA PHE A 195 -11.57 -28.11 -15.65
C PHE A 195 -10.22 -28.80 -15.68
N LEU A 196 -9.20 -28.19 -15.08
CA LEU A 196 -7.95 -28.86 -14.73
C LEU A 196 -8.03 -29.32 -13.28
N ASN A 197 -8.10 -30.63 -13.05
CA ASN A 197 -8.22 -31.19 -11.70
C ASN A 197 -6.88 -31.13 -10.92
N SER A 198 -6.89 -31.51 -9.63
CA SER A 198 -5.67 -31.56 -8.80
C SER A 198 -4.65 -32.63 -9.24
N ALA A 199 -5.05 -33.61 -10.07
CA ALA A 199 -4.18 -34.63 -10.65
C ALA A 199 -3.55 -34.21 -11.99
N GLY A 200 -3.89 -33.02 -12.50
CA GLY A 200 -3.39 -32.48 -13.76
C GLY A 200 -4.15 -32.97 -15.01
N ASP A 201 -5.34 -33.54 -14.85
CA ASP A 201 -6.19 -33.97 -15.97
C ASP A 201 -7.14 -32.85 -16.40
N VAL A 202 -7.38 -32.75 -17.72
CA VAL A 202 -8.24 -31.74 -18.33
C VAL A 202 -9.59 -32.35 -18.72
N GLY A 203 -10.66 -31.88 -18.10
CA GLY A 203 -12.04 -32.14 -18.50
C GLY A 203 -12.61 -30.98 -19.31
N ILE A 204 -13.27 -31.26 -20.43
CA ILE A 204 -14.09 -30.29 -21.17
C ILE A 204 -15.54 -30.75 -21.10
N GLY A 205 -16.39 -29.98 -20.40
CA GLY A 205 -17.79 -30.37 -20.13
C GLY A 205 -17.94 -31.47 -19.07
N THR A 206 -16.87 -31.83 -18.35
CA THR A 206 -16.86 -32.78 -17.23
C THR A 206 -16.02 -32.24 -16.08
N ASN A 207 -16.39 -32.54 -14.84
CA ASN A 207 -15.64 -32.16 -13.63
C ASN A 207 -14.89 -33.34 -12.98
N ALA A 208 -14.97 -34.54 -13.56
CA ALA A 208 -14.34 -35.75 -13.07
C ALA A 208 -13.70 -36.52 -14.24
N PRO A 209 -12.71 -35.93 -14.93
CA PRO A 209 -12.04 -36.61 -16.03
C PRO A 209 -11.43 -37.93 -15.54
N GLY A 210 -11.77 -39.03 -16.21
CA GLY A 210 -11.22 -40.37 -15.99
C GLY A 210 -9.94 -40.65 -16.79
N ALA A 211 -9.51 -39.70 -17.62
CA ALA A 211 -8.28 -39.74 -18.41
C ALA A 211 -7.62 -38.36 -18.43
N LYS A 212 -6.36 -38.29 -18.91
CA LYS A 212 -5.57 -37.05 -19.00
C LYS A 212 -6.29 -35.92 -19.75
N LEU A 213 -7.07 -36.27 -20.76
CA LEU A 213 -7.99 -35.39 -21.46
C LEU A 213 -9.32 -36.13 -21.66
N GLU A 214 -10.41 -35.58 -21.14
CA GLU A 214 -11.76 -36.09 -21.36
C GLU A 214 -12.67 -34.97 -21.87
N VAL A 215 -13.36 -35.23 -22.99
CA VAL A 215 -14.35 -34.31 -23.55
C VAL A 215 -15.72 -34.96 -23.46
N SER A 216 -16.60 -34.37 -22.65
CA SER A 216 -18.01 -34.76 -22.56
C SER A 216 -18.79 -34.01 -23.63
N GLY A 217 -18.84 -34.58 -24.83
CA GLY A 217 -19.52 -34.00 -25.99
C GLY A 217 -18.84 -34.34 -27.30
N ALA A 218 -19.39 -33.82 -28.40
CA ALA A 218 -18.82 -34.03 -29.72
C ALA A 218 -17.52 -33.24 -29.90
N MET A 219 -16.44 -33.92 -30.26
CA MET A 219 -15.23 -33.28 -30.75
C MET A 219 -15.29 -33.13 -32.28
N LYS A 220 -15.14 -31.90 -32.78
CA LYS A 220 -14.89 -31.67 -34.20
C LYS A 220 -13.38 -31.60 -34.42
N LEU A 221 -12.83 -32.65 -35.02
CA LEU A 221 -11.47 -32.66 -35.53
C LEU A 221 -11.53 -32.38 -37.03
N THR A 222 -10.75 -31.41 -37.51
CA THR A 222 -10.68 -31.09 -38.95
C THR A 222 -9.48 -31.82 -39.54
N PRO A 223 -9.66 -32.80 -40.44
CA PRO A 223 -8.54 -33.55 -41.01
C PRO A 223 -7.57 -32.64 -41.76
N LEU A 224 -6.27 -32.96 -41.70
CA LEU A 224 -5.29 -32.42 -42.64
C LEU A 224 -5.56 -33.00 -44.04
N SER A 225 -5.30 -32.23 -45.09
CA SER A 225 -5.61 -32.59 -46.50
C SER A 225 -4.73 -33.70 -47.10
N GLY A 226 -4.13 -34.56 -46.28
CA GLY A 226 -3.29 -35.67 -46.71
C GLY A 226 -3.10 -36.70 -45.61
N ASN A 227 -2.82 -37.94 -46.00
CA ASN A 227 -2.42 -38.97 -45.04
C ASN A 227 -1.09 -38.52 -44.40
N PRO A 228 -1.00 -38.34 -43.07
CA PRO A 228 0.25 -37.93 -42.43
C PRO A 228 1.31 -39.00 -42.66
N SER A 229 2.38 -38.67 -43.37
CA SER A 229 3.56 -39.53 -43.47
C SER A 229 4.23 -39.61 -42.10
N GLY A 230 4.39 -40.81 -41.55
CA GLY A 230 5.11 -41.02 -40.28
C GLY A 230 4.22 -41.09 -39.03
N LEU A 231 3.03 -41.69 -39.13
CA LEU A 231 2.24 -42.03 -37.94
C LEU A 231 3.09 -42.87 -36.96
N THR A 232 3.32 -42.34 -35.77
CA THR A 232 3.97 -43.04 -34.66
C THR A 232 2.91 -43.57 -33.68
N SER A 233 3.33 -44.45 -32.77
CA SER A 233 2.42 -44.99 -31.75
C SER A 233 1.75 -43.87 -30.95
N GLY A 234 0.42 -43.92 -30.84
CA GLY A 234 -0.38 -42.93 -30.11
C GLY A 234 -1.02 -41.83 -30.97
N MET A 235 -0.75 -41.79 -32.28
CA MET A 235 -1.43 -40.86 -33.19
C MET A 235 -2.82 -41.40 -33.59
N MET A 236 -3.86 -40.57 -33.45
CA MET A 236 -5.20 -40.84 -33.96
C MET A 236 -5.35 -40.21 -35.35
N TRP A 237 -5.45 -41.03 -36.40
CA TRP A 237 -5.71 -40.57 -37.76
C TRP A 237 -7.19 -40.77 -38.11
N MET A 238 -7.83 -39.72 -38.61
CA MET A 238 -9.21 -39.76 -39.09
C MET A 238 -9.20 -39.57 -40.61
N VAL A 239 -9.76 -40.53 -41.33
CA VAL A 239 -10.04 -40.41 -42.77
C VAL A 239 -11.33 -39.62 -42.92
N GLN A 240 -11.43 -38.82 -43.99
CA GLN A 240 -12.69 -38.16 -44.38
C GLN A 240 -13.77 -39.19 -44.72
#